data_AF-E0LU19-F1
#
_entry.id   AF-E0LU19-F1
#
_cell.length_a   1.000
_cell.length_b   1.000
_cell.length_c   1.000
_cell.angle_alpha   90.00
_cell.angle_beta   90.00
_cell.angle_gamma   90.00
#
_symmetry.space_group_name_H-M   'P 1'
#
loop_
_entity.id
_entity.type
_entity.pdbx_description
1 polymer ?
#
loop_
_entity_poly.entity_id
_entity_poly.type
_entity_poly.pdbx_seq_one_letter_code
_entity_poly.pdbx_strand_id
1 'polypeptide(L)'
;MNSKMWIDIKTKRDVRLFLWMVGNDVAIENYRQTREVKTYHANYIYSEDCNLAAQAINEAFRIFYKHSDVLISYVYRFKKLKEALLPMKEFSWFKRSNDACYFAWVCIRVFSDKNSLLSNFGNNEVLTVLARIPYNLIIKTQYPVSHRERIECIEDFFDRSSMDLSSKLSIMSDIRYKWDRYSPLAIGLPLKKNEKEKINWAWDYICKDKNNYITGSIKRAQGKIIEESNGDVNVSQASLGEIYCSCINGYIHQTHFLSLFRPSTTTEKYLSLRCIYISMYCHDKKFISRFKKAWESSIYRKAKRKSNSPFFKKIKSELISGENISEVSGPSEEERVKTEKDMLREKAHEVMEKVMNNIENKNPDLSDAQDNDTPEHHSGADPWFG
;
A
#
# COMPACT_ATOMS: atom_id res chain seq x y z
N MET A 1 -39.76 -13.98 37.06
CA MET A 1 -39.00 -12.71 37.20
C MET A 1 -38.97 -12.02 35.84
N ASN A 2 -39.83 -11.03 35.62
CA ASN A 2 -39.85 -10.20 34.40
C ASN A 2 -38.66 -9.22 34.45
N SER A 3 -37.47 -9.73 34.16
CA SER A 3 -36.35 -8.86 33.76
C SER A 3 -36.81 -8.12 32.51
N LYS A 4 -36.98 -6.81 32.61
CA LYS A 4 -37.36 -5.95 31.49
C LYS A 4 -36.26 -6.09 30.43
N MET A 5 -36.51 -6.86 29.38
CA MET A 5 -35.52 -7.16 28.35
C MET A 5 -34.99 -5.86 27.75
N TRP A 6 -33.68 -5.65 27.87
CA TRP A 6 -33.03 -4.38 27.59
C TRP A 6 -31.66 -4.63 26.97
N ILE A 7 -31.41 -3.96 25.85
CA ILE A 7 -30.12 -3.93 25.18
C ILE A 7 -29.25 -2.91 25.93
N ASP A 8 -28.20 -3.41 26.60
CA ASP A 8 -27.32 -2.64 27.48
C ASP A 8 -26.35 -1.74 26.69
N ILE A 9 -26.84 -0.61 26.19
CA ILE A 9 -26.06 0.42 25.50
C ILE A 9 -25.69 1.52 26.51
N LYS A 10 -24.38 1.76 26.71
CA LYS A 10 -23.88 2.74 27.69
C LYS A 10 -22.94 3.79 27.10
N THR A 11 -22.39 3.55 25.90
CA THR A 11 -21.35 4.41 25.33
C THR A 11 -21.62 4.69 23.84
N LYS A 12 -20.97 5.73 23.28
CA LYS A 12 -20.97 5.97 21.83
C LYS A 12 -20.42 4.77 21.03
N ARG A 13 -19.46 4.03 21.59
CA ARG A 13 -18.92 2.80 20.97
C ARG A 13 -19.96 1.68 20.96
N ASP A 14 -20.73 1.54 22.04
CA ASP A 14 -21.82 0.56 22.15
C ASP A 14 -22.90 0.83 21.10
N VAL A 15 -23.29 2.09 20.89
CA VAL A 15 -24.24 2.50 19.84
C VAL A 15 -23.72 2.09 18.47
N ARG A 16 -22.46 2.45 18.14
CA ARG A 16 -21.83 2.10 16.85
C ARG A 16 -21.79 0.58 16.63
N LEU A 17 -21.38 -0.18 17.65
CA LEU A 17 -21.30 -1.64 17.58
C LEU A 17 -22.68 -2.28 17.39
N PHE A 18 -23.67 -1.83 18.16
CA PHE A 18 -25.03 -2.37 18.08
C PHE A 18 -25.62 -2.11 16.69
N LEU A 19 -25.55 -0.86 16.21
CA LEU A 19 -26.05 -0.50 14.88
C LEU A 19 -25.33 -1.25 13.75
N TRP A 20 -24.04 -1.53 13.90
CA TRP A 20 -23.33 -2.41 12.96
C TRP A 20 -23.85 -3.85 13.01
N MET A 21 -24.01 -4.42 14.20
CA MET A 21 -24.46 -5.80 14.40
C MET A 21 -25.84 -6.04 13.79
N VAL A 22 -26.77 -5.10 13.94
CA VAL A 22 -28.14 -5.23 13.44
C VAL A 22 -28.27 -4.83 11.97
N GLY A 23 -27.37 -3.99 11.46
CA GLY A 23 -27.38 -3.56 10.06
C GLY A 23 -28.68 -2.85 9.69
N ASN A 24 -29.34 -3.32 8.64
CA ASN A 24 -30.63 -2.82 8.14
C ASN A 24 -31.81 -3.58 8.78
N ASP A 25 -31.76 -3.76 10.10
CA ASP A 25 -32.82 -4.47 10.80
C ASP A 25 -34.16 -3.74 10.63
N VAL A 26 -35.22 -4.51 10.35
CA VAL A 26 -36.58 -4.00 10.13
C VAL A 26 -37.10 -3.19 11.30
N ALA A 27 -36.66 -3.47 12.54
CA ALA A 27 -37.04 -2.66 13.70
C ALA A 27 -36.51 -1.23 13.59
N ILE A 28 -35.30 -1.02 13.07
CA ILE A 28 -34.71 0.31 12.90
C ILE A 28 -35.38 1.05 11.74
N GLU A 29 -35.57 0.37 10.60
CA GLU A 29 -36.18 0.97 9.41
C GLU A 29 -37.63 1.38 9.66
N ASN A 30 -38.42 0.48 10.24
CA ASN A 30 -39.84 0.70 10.47
C ASN A 30 -40.12 1.56 11.70
N TYR A 31 -39.15 1.78 12.59
CA TYR A 31 -39.33 2.71 13.70
C TYR A 31 -39.65 4.14 13.23
N ARG A 32 -39.14 4.54 12.06
CA ARG A 32 -39.50 5.83 11.45
C ARG A 32 -40.95 5.85 10.98
N GLN A 33 -41.42 4.74 10.42
CA GLN A 33 -42.69 4.66 9.68
C GLN A 33 -43.87 4.14 10.52
N THR A 34 -43.60 3.52 11.68
CA THR A 34 -44.65 2.93 12.51
C THR A 34 -45.64 3.99 13.02
N ARG A 35 -46.92 3.59 13.04
CA ARG A 35 -48.05 4.35 13.58
C ARG A 35 -48.24 4.16 15.08
N GLU A 36 -47.48 3.25 15.71
CA GLU A 36 -47.49 3.10 17.16
C GLU A 36 -46.98 4.37 17.86
N VAL A 37 -47.49 4.63 19.06
CA VAL A 37 -47.09 5.78 19.88
C VAL A 37 -45.62 5.63 20.27
N LYS A 38 -44.82 6.65 19.97
CA LYS A 38 -43.38 6.69 20.27
C LYS A 38 -43.13 7.66 21.41
N THR A 39 -42.33 7.24 22.38
CA THR A 39 -41.82 8.13 23.42
C THR A 39 -40.62 8.91 22.89
N TYR A 40 -39.79 8.29 22.05
CA TYR A 40 -38.55 8.86 21.54
C TYR A 40 -38.58 9.07 20.03
N HIS A 41 -38.09 10.22 19.58
CA HIS A 41 -37.99 10.51 18.15
C HIS A 41 -37.03 9.54 17.44
N ALA A 42 -37.38 9.07 16.25
CA ALA A 42 -36.59 8.07 15.51
C ALA A 42 -35.17 8.52 15.16
N ASN A 43 -34.95 9.82 15.00
CA ASN A 43 -33.61 10.38 14.78
C ASN A 43 -32.66 10.14 15.97
N TYR A 44 -33.20 9.89 17.17
CA TYR A 44 -32.36 9.62 18.34
C TYR A 44 -31.59 8.29 18.24
N ILE A 45 -32.00 7.34 17.40
CA ILE A 45 -31.26 6.10 17.14
C ILE A 45 -29.79 6.38 16.75
N TYR A 46 -29.56 7.44 15.98
CA TYR A 46 -28.22 7.84 15.51
C TYR A 46 -27.67 9.05 16.28
N SER A 47 -28.25 9.37 17.44
CA SER A 47 -27.82 10.50 18.26
C SER A 47 -26.41 10.31 18.79
N GLU A 48 -25.69 11.42 18.95
CA GLU A 48 -24.46 11.43 19.73
C GLU A 48 -24.71 11.19 21.23
N ASP A 49 -25.90 11.54 21.72
CA ASP A 49 -26.29 11.21 23.09
C ASP A 49 -26.64 9.72 23.18
N CYS A 50 -25.74 8.95 23.79
CA CYS A 50 -25.91 7.51 23.91
C CYS A 50 -27.09 7.10 24.80
N ASN A 51 -27.55 7.96 25.72
CA ASN A 51 -28.72 7.67 26.54
C ASN A 51 -30.00 7.75 25.70
N LEU A 52 -30.14 8.83 24.91
CA LEU A 52 -31.26 8.98 23.97
C LEU A 52 -31.23 7.89 22.89
N ALA A 53 -30.04 7.56 22.38
CA ALA A 53 -29.89 6.46 21.42
C ALA A 53 -30.28 5.11 22.01
N ALA A 54 -29.81 4.80 23.23
CA ALA A 54 -30.17 3.56 23.92
C ALA A 54 -31.70 3.44 24.13
N GLN A 55 -32.35 4.53 24.53
CA GLN A 55 -33.80 4.58 24.74
C GLN A 55 -34.57 4.37 23.43
N ALA A 56 -34.22 5.10 22.37
CA ALA A 56 -34.86 4.98 21.07
C ALA A 56 -34.66 3.59 20.44
N ILE A 57 -33.45 3.02 20.53
CA ILE A 57 -33.16 1.66 20.04
C ILE A 57 -33.98 0.62 20.79
N ASN A 58 -34.02 0.69 22.13
CA ASN A 58 -34.80 -0.26 22.91
C ASN A 58 -36.31 -0.12 22.68
N GLU A 59 -36.82 1.10 22.49
CA GLU A 59 -38.22 1.32 22.12
C GLU A 59 -38.53 0.72 20.73
N ALA A 60 -37.69 0.99 19.73
CA ALA A 60 -37.83 0.44 18.39
C ALA A 60 -37.89 -1.10 18.38
N PHE A 61 -36.94 -1.75 19.05
CA PHE A 61 -36.88 -3.21 19.11
C PHE A 61 -38.05 -3.81 19.88
N ARG A 62 -38.57 -3.14 20.92
CA ARG A 62 -39.75 -3.62 21.66
C ARG A 62 -41.05 -3.50 20.88
N ILE A 63 -41.23 -2.39 20.16
CA ILE A 63 -42.40 -2.18 19.30
C ILE A 63 -42.45 -3.26 18.23
N PHE A 64 -41.31 -3.54 17.59
CA PHE A 64 -41.26 -4.45 16.46
C PHE A 64 -41.19 -5.93 16.87
N TYR A 65 -40.37 -6.25 17.87
CA TYR A 65 -40.20 -7.60 18.39
C TYR A 65 -40.94 -7.76 19.71
N LYS A 66 -42.27 -7.79 19.64
CA LYS A 66 -43.16 -8.02 20.80
C LYS A 66 -42.90 -9.37 21.48
N HIS A 67 -42.30 -10.32 20.76
CA HIS A 67 -41.88 -11.63 21.29
C HIS A 67 -40.52 -11.54 21.98
N SER A 68 -40.44 -12.09 23.19
CA SER A 68 -39.23 -12.09 24.03
C SER A 68 -38.03 -12.74 23.35
N ASP A 69 -38.22 -13.83 22.61
CA ASP A 69 -37.10 -14.71 22.23
C ASP A 69 -36.19 -14.09 21.18
N VAL A 70 -36.77 -13.32 20.24
CA VAL A 70 -35.98 -12.56 19.25
C VAL A 70 -35.19 -11.46 19.95
N LEU A 71 -35.83 -10.73 20.87
CA LEU A 71 -35.18 -9.68 21.66
C LEU A 71 -34.07 -10.27 22.56
N ILE A 72 -34.29 -11.43 23.18
CA ILE A 72 -33.28 -12.18 23.94
C ILE A 72 -32.07 -12.47 23.06
N SER A 73 -32.30 -12.94 21.83
CA SER A 73 -31.20 -13.24 20.90
C SER A 73 -30.36 -12.00 20.59
N TYR A 74 -30.97 -10.82 20.40
CA TYR A 74 -30.21 -9.58 20.23
C TYR A 74 -29.43 -9.17 21.48
N VAL A 75 -30.07 -9.24 22.66
CA VAL A 75 -29.43 -8.93 23.95
C VAL A 75 -28.22 -9.84 24.20
N TYR A 76 -28.38 -11.14 23.98
CA TYR A 76 -27.32 -12.14 24.15
C TYR A 76 -26.17 -11.93 23.16
N ARG A 77 -26.47 -11.77 21.86
CA ARG A 77 -25.45 -11.50 20.83
C ARG A 77 -24.67 -10.22 21.13
N PHE A 78 -25.36 -9.15 21.52
CA PHE A 78 -24.71 -7.89 21.84
C PHE A 78 -23.82 -7.99 23.08
N LYS A 79 -24.29 -8.69 24.13
CA LYS A 79 -23.47 -8.95 25.32
C LYS A 79 -22.18 -9.69 24.96
N LYS A 80 -22.26 -10.74 24.15
CA LYS A 80 -21.09 -11.52 23.70
C LYS A 80 -20.11 -10.65 22.90
N LEU A 81 -20.61 -9.77 22.02
CA LEU A 81 -19.75 -8.85 21.28
C LEU A 81 -19.04 -7.86 22.22
N LYS A 82 -19.75 -7.33 23.24
CA LYS A 82 -19.16 -6.42 24.24
C LYS A 82 -18.03 -7.07 25.03
N GLU A 83 -18.19 -8.33 25.42
CA GLU A 83 -17.17 -9.10 26.14
C GLU A 83 -15.90 -9.33 25.29
N ALA A 84 -16.02 -9.34 23.97
CA ALA A 84 -14.91 -9.47 23.03
C ALA A 84 -14.27 -8.13 22.60
N LEU A 85 -14.64 -6.99 23.20
CA LEU A 85 -14.09 -5.69 22.84
C LEU A 85 -12.70 -5.45 23.44
N LEU A 86 -11.78 -4.93 22.62
CA LEU A 86 -10.52 -4.43 23.15
C LEU A 86 -10.77 -3.25 24.10
N PRO A 87 -10.10 -3.20 25.27
CA PRO A 87 -10.13 -2.03 26.14
C PRO A 87 -9.62 -0.78 25.42
N MET A 88 -10.20 0.39 25.71
CA MET A 88 -9.83 1.65 25.04
C MET A 88 -8.34 2.03 25.17
N LYS A 89 -7.70 1.59 26.25
CA LYS A 89 -6.27 1.79 26.50
C LYS A 89 -5.38 1.13 25.44
N GLU A 90 -5.82 0.03 24.83
CA GLU A 90 -5.03 -0.71 23.82
C GLU A 90 -4.85 0.10 22.53
N PHE A 91 -5.71 1.08 22.26
CA PHE A 91 -5.60 1.97 21.10
C PHE A 91 -4.76 3.23 21.37
N SER A 92 -4.34 3.46 22.62
CA SER A 92 -3.72 4.74 23.01
C SER A 92 -2.36 5.00 22.37
N TRP A 93 -1.57 3.96 22.12
CA TRP A 93 -0.17 4.06 21.68
C TRP A 93 -0.04 4.70 20.29
N PHE A 94 -1.00 4.50 19.39
CA PHE A 94 -0.96 5.09 18.04
C PHE A 94 -1.83 6.36 17.89
N LYS A 95 -2.76 6.64 18.81
CA LYS A 95 -3.72 7.75 18.68
C LYS A 95 -3.07 9.13 18.55
N ARG A 96 -1.86 9.32 19.10
CA ARG A 96 -1.13 10.60 19.04
C ARG A 96 -0.10 10.68 17.91
N SER A 97 0.17 9.57 17.22
CA SER A 97 1.20 9.50 16.17
C SER A 97 0.56 9.16 14.83
N ASN A 98 0.65 10.08 13.87
CA ASN A 98 0.15 9.85 12.51
C ASN A 98 0.85 8.66 11.85
N ASP A 99 2.17 8.52 12.02
CA ASP A 99 2.92 7.41 11.43
C ASP A 99 2.48 6.05 12.04
N ALA A 100 2.36 5.99 13.38
CA ALA A 100 1.95 4.76 14.07
C ALA A 100 0.51 4.36 13.70
N CYS A 101 -0.39 5.33 13.64
CA CYS A 101 -1.78 5.10 13.25
C CYS A 101 -1.89 4.65 11.79
N TYR A 102 -1.11 5.26 10.89
CA TYR A 102 -1.05 4.85 9.50
C TYR A 102 -0.55 3.41 9.36
N PHE A 103 0.53 3.06 10.08
CA PHE A 103 1.08 1.72 10.09
C PHE A 103 0.06 0.68 10.60
N ALA A 104 -0.58 0.94 11.75
CA ALA A 104 -1.59 0.06 12.30
C ALA A 104 -2.77 -0.15 11.34
N TRP A 105 -3.22 0.92 10.66
CA TRP A 105 -4.25 0.84 9.61
C TRP A 105 -3.81 -0.06 8.44
N VAL A 106 -2.57 0.06 7.97
CA VAL A 106 -2.04 -0.80 6.91
C VAL A 106 -1.99 -2.27 7.36
N CYS A 107 -1.60 -2.54 8.61
CA CYS A 107 -1.57 -3.91 9.13
C CYS A 107 -2.95 -4.57 9.14
N ILE A 108 -4.00 -3.88 9.59
CA ILE A 108 -5.36 -4.44 9.58
C ILE A 108 -5.94 -4.55 8.17
N ARG A 109 -5.53 -3.68 7.24
CA ARG A 109 -5.95 -3.71 5.83
C ARG A 109 -5.52 -4.96 5.09
N VAL A 110 -4.36 -5.48 5.46
CA VAL A 110 -3.81 -6.72 4.88
C VAL A 110 -4.10 -7.93 5.75
N PHE A 111 -4.75 -7.79 6.90
CA PHE A 111 -5.02 -8.91 7.80
C PHE A 111 -5.80 -10.02 7.07
N SER A 112 -5.33 -11.26 7.16
CA SER A 112 -5.89 -12.43 6.49
C SER A 112 -5.58 -13.68 7.30
N ASP A 113 -6.44 -14.71 7.23
CA ASP A 113 -6.19 -16.01 7.85
C ASP A 113 -4.94 -16.71 7.29
N LYS A 114 -4.52 -16.37 6.06
CA LYS A 114 -3.24 -16.84 5.50
C LYS A 114 -2.03 -16.00 5.95
N ASN A 115 -2.28 -14.90 6.65
CA ASN A 115 -1.28 -14.21 7.50
C ASN A 115 -1.24 -14.81 8.92
N SER A 116 -1.76 -16.03 9.13
CA SER A 116 -1.49 -16.88 10.29
C SER A 116 0.00 -17.23 10.47
N LEU A 117 0.92 -16.65 9.71
CA LEU A 117 2.33 -16.54 10.13
C LEU A 117 2.51 -15.63 11.38
N LEU A 118 1.43 -15.09 11.93
CA LEU A 118 1.32 -14.60 13.32
C LEU A 118 0.67 -15.62 14.29
N SER A 119 0.36 -16.83 13.84
CA SER A 119 -0.33 -17.89 14.58
C SER A 119 -0.06 -19.27 13.94
N ASN A 120 1.17 -19.79 14.11
CA ASN A 120 1.63 -21.18 13.91
C ASN A 120 0.84 -22.14 12.95
N PHE A 121 1.57 -22.59 11.91
CA PHE A 121 1.49 -23.85 11.15
C PHE A 121 0.16 -24.37 10.57
N GLY A 122 0.19 -24.67 9.26
CA GLY A 122 -0.56 -25.76 8.64
C GLY A 122 -1.68 -25.33 7.67
N ASN A 123 -1.34 -25.12 6.41
CA ASN A 123 -1.93 -25.82 5.25
C ASN A 123 -1.70 -25.04 3.94
N ASN A 124 -1.29 -25.80 2.94
CA ASN A 124 -1.02 -25.36 1.57
C ASN A 124 -2.34 -24.98 0.88
N GLU A 125 -2.59 -23.68 0.72
CA GLU A 125 -3.48 -23.21 -0.34
C GLU A 125 -2.94 -21.96 -1.02
N VAL A 126 -2.79 -22.10 -2.34
CA VAL A 126 -2.46 -21.04 -3.31
C VAL A 126 -3.35 -19.80 -3.09
N LEU A 127 -2.72 -18.64 -3.02
CA LEU A 127 -3.37 -17.35 -2.78
C LEU A 127 -3.61 -16.61 -4.10
N THR A 128 -4.84 -16.67 -4.57
CA THR A 128 -5.35 -15.70 -5.55
C THR A 128 -5.58 -14.36 -4.84
N VAL A 129 -5.36 -13.24 -5.52
CA VAL A 129 -5.65 -11.89 -5.01
C VAL A 129 -7.13 -11.82 -4.60
N LEU A 130 -7.41 -11.92 -3.29
CA LEU A 130 -8.73 -12.34 -2.80
C LEU A 130 -9.56 -11.13 -2.37
N ALA A 131 -10.67 -10.91 -3.06
CA ALA A 131 -11.75 -9.98 -2.69
C ALA A 131 -12.42 -10.27 -1.31
N ARG A 132 -11.81 -11.10 -0.46
CA ARG A 132 -12.31 -11.57 0.84
C ARG A 132 -11.36 -11.25 2.01
N ILE A 133 -10.71 -10.08 2.00
CA ILE A 133 -9.96 -9.60 3.18
C ILE A 133 -10.98 -9.11 4.23
N PRO A 134 -10.93 -9.56 5.50
CA PRO A 134 -11.85 -9.15 6.56
C PRO A 134 -12.10 -7.64 6.63
N TYR A 135 -11.07 -6.82 6.42
CA TYR A 135 -11.19 -5.36 6.37
C TYR A 135 -12.23 -4.89 5.36
N ASN A 136 -12.22 -5.43 4.13
CA ASN A 136 -13.14 -5.02 3.07
C ASN A 136 -14.60 -5.39 3.37
N LEU A 137 -14.81 -6.40 4.22
CA LEU A 137 -16.14 -6.88 4.60
C LEU A 137 -16.75 -6.06 5.75
N ILE A 138 -15.94 -5.69 6.75
CA ILE A 138 -16.46 -5.09 7.99
C ILE A 138 -16.28 -3.57 8.07
N ILE A 139 -15.41 -2.98 7.24
CA ILE A 139 -15.13 -1.55 7.23
C ILE A 139 -15.78 -0.88 6.02
N LYS A 140 -16.49 0.23 6.24
CA LYS A 140 -17.11 1.01 5.16
C LYS A 140 -16.10 1.95 4.51
N THR A 141 -15.32 2.66 5.31
CA THR A 141 -14.33 3.63 4.84
C THR A 141 -13.06 2.90 4.39
N GLN A 142 -13.00 2.56 3.10
CA GLN A 142 -11.87 1.80 2.56
C GLN A 142 -10.56 2.58 2.52
N TYR A 143 -10.62 3.88 2.29
CA TYR A 143 -9.42 4.72 2.14
C TYR A 143 -9.56 5.95 3.04
N PRO A 144 -9.35 5.81 4.36
CA PRO A 144 -9.46 6.92 5.29
C PRO A 144 -8.43 8.01 4.96
N VAL A 145 -8.91 9.25 4.81
CA VAL A 145 -8.09 10.39 4.36
C VAL A 145 -7.56 11.23 5.53
N SER A 146 -8.10 11.01 6.73
CA SER A 146 -7.72 11.73 7.94
C SER A 146 -7.20 10.80 9.04
N HIS A 147 -6.41 11.35 9.95
CA HIS A 147 -5.95 10.65 11.15
C HIS A 147 -7.11 10.14 12.00
N ARG A 148 -8.18 10.94 12.09
CA ARG A 148 -9.39 10.58 12.84
C ARG A 148 -10.10 9.38 12.22
N GLU A 149 -10.31 9.39 10.91
CA GLU A 149 -10.93 8.26 10.21
C GLU A 149 -10.11 6.98 10.33
N ARG A 150 -8.77 7.06 10.32
CA ARG A 150 -7.91 5.87 10.52
C ARG A 150 -8.08 5.28 11.91
N ILE A 151 -8.13 6.11 12.95
CA ILE A 151 -8.40 5.65 14.32
C ILE A 151 -9.74 4.91 14.35
N GLU A 152 -10.79 5.50 13.78
CA GLU A 152 -12.13 4.91 13.76
C GLU A 152 -12.16 3.60 12.97
N CYS A 153 -11.46 3.50 11.83
CA CYS A 153 -11.33 2.26 11.07
C CYS A 153 -10.64 1.16 11.89
N ILE A 154 -9.60 1.49 12.67
CA ILE A 154 -8.90 0.53 13.51
C ILE A 154 -9.80 0.06 14.66
N GLU A 155 -10.46 0.98 15.35
CA GLU A 155 -11.43 0.64 16.39
C GLU A 155 -12.55 -0.24 15.83
N ASP A 156 -13.16 0.15 14.71
CA ASP A 156 -14.22 -0.60 14.04
C ASP A 156 -13.76 -2.00 13.62
N PHE A 157 -12.52 -2.15 13.13
CA PHE A 157 -12.02 -3.44 12.70
C PHE A 157 -11.99 -4.44 13.86
N PHE A 158 -11.44 -4.04 14.99
CA PHE A 158 -11.40 -4.89 16.17
C PHE A 158 -12.79 -5.10 16.78
N ASP A 159 -13.62 -4.06 16.81
CA ASP A 159 -14.98 -4.13 17.38
C ASP A 159 -15.88 -5.09 16.60
N ARG A 160 -15.76 -5.08 15.27
CA ARG A 160 -16.61 -5.83 14.34
C ARG A 160 -16.05 -7.20 13.99
N SER A 161 -14.78 -7.46 14.29
CA SER A 161 -14.19 -8.78 14.11
C SER A 161 -14.84 -9.81 15.03
N SER A 162 -15.12 -10.99 14.46
CA SER A 162 -15.71 -12.14 15.17
C SER A 162 -14.75 -12.86 16.12
N MET A 163 -13.49 -12.41 16.18
CA MET A 163 -12.46 -12.96 17.06
C MET A 163 -12.81 -12.76 18.54
N ASP A 164 -12.29 -13.62 19.40
CA ASP A 164 -12.36 -13.42 20.85
C ASP A 164 -11.35 -12.36 21.32
N LEU A 165 -11.47 -11.96 22.59
CA LEU A 165 -10.63 -10.91 23.18
C LEU A 165 -9.14 -11.26 23.17
N SER A 166 -8.78 -12.54 23.38
CA SER A 166 -7.39 -12.99 23.45
C SER A 166 -6.70 -12.83 22.10
N SER A 167 -7.34 -13.31 21.03
CA SER A 167 -6.83 -13.14 19.67
C SER A 167 -6.67 -11.67 19.28
N LYS A 168 -7.65 -10.81 19.61
CA LYS A 168 -7.55 -9.37 19.34
C LYS A 168 -6.38 -8.72 20.08
N LEU A 169 -6.16 -9.09 21.35
CA LEU A 169 -5.03 -8.60 22.16
C LEU A 169 -3.69 -9.03 21.56
N SER A 170 -3.58 -10.30 21.14
CA SER A 170 -2.38 -10.80 20.47
C SER A 170 -2.06 -10.01 19.20
N ILE A 171 -3.05 -9.82 18.32
CA ILE A 171 -2.87 -9.06 17.07
C ILE A 171 -2.47 -7.61 17.36
N MET A 172 -3.11 -6.94 18.31
CA MET A 172 -2.75 -5.57 18.69
C MET A 172 -1.32 -5.49 19.22
N SER A 173 -0.93 -6.46 20.06
CA SER A 173 0.43 -6.58 20.60
C SER A 173 1.46 -6.78 19.48
N ASP A 174 1.18 -7.66 18.52
CA ASP A 174 2.08 -7.93 17.39
C ASP A 174 2.26 -6.71 16.49
N ILE A 175 1.18 -5.98 16.21
CA ILE A 175 1.24 -4.73 15.44
C ILE A 175 2.11 -3.72 16.18
N ARG A 176 1.91 -3.56 17.50
CA ARG A 176 2.71 -2.64 18.32
C ARG A 176 4.18 -3.05 18.36
N TYR A 177 4.47 -4.32 18.58
CA TYR A 177 5.85 -4.85 18.59
C TYR A 177 6.57 -4.57 17.27
N LYS A 178 5.91 -4.81 16.13
CA LYS A 178 6.46 -4.50 14.80
C LYS A 178 6.70 -3.00 14.64
N TRP A 179 5.77 -2.17 15.07
CA TRP A 179 5.94 -0.72 15.04
C TRP A 179 7.16 -0.28 15.86
N ASP A 180 7.29 -0.74 17.09
CA ASP A 180 8.39 -0.37 17.99
C ASP A 180 9.75 -0.83 17.41
N ARG A 181 9.79 -2.00 16.78
CA ARG A 181 10.99 -2.55 16.15
C ARG A 181 11.41 -1.82 14.87
N TYR A 182 10.46 -1.47 14.00
CA TYR A 182 10.78 -1.00 12.64
C TYR A 182 10.62 0.50 12.43
N SER A 183 9.81 1.19 13.23
CA SER A 183 9.61 2.63 13.09
C SER A 183 10.90 3.48 13.23
N PRO A 184 11.89 3.13 14.08
CA PRO A 184 13.15 3.88 14.14
C PRO A 184 13.93 3.82 12.82
N LEU A 185 13.79 2.73 12.06
CA LEU A 185 14.49 2.56 10.78
C LEU A 185 14.01 3.58 9.74
N ALA A 186 12.77 4.06 9.84
CA ALA A 186 12.21 5.07 8.94
C ALA A 186 12.99 6.40 8.96
N ILE A 187 13.78 6.66 10.01
CA ILE A 187 14.67 7.82 10.08
C ILE A 187 15.76 7.75 8.99
N GLY A 188 16.17 6.55 8.58
CA GLY A 188 17.16 6.33 7.53
C GLY A 188 16.66 6.68 6.12
N LEU A 189 15.33 6.81 5.93
CA LEU A 189 14.75 7.20 4.66
C LEU A 189 15.05 8.69 4.40
N PRO A 190 15.78 9.06 3.33
CA PRO A 190 16.21 10.44 3.08
C PRO A 190 15.06 11.30 2.53
N LEU A 191 13.98 11.44 3.30
CA LEU A 191 12.79 12.24 2.99
C LEU A 191 12.35 13.04 4.21
N LYS A 192 12.19 14.36 4.04
CA LYS A 192 11.61 15.25 5.04
C LYS A 192 10.18 15.64 4.66
N LYS A 193 9.34 15.89 5.67
CA LYS A 193 7.90 16.18 5.49
C LYS A 193 7.61 17.43 4.64
N ASN A 194 8.53 18.39 4.61
CA ASN A 194 8.41 19.64 3.85
C ASN A 194 8.92 19.55 2.39
N GLU A 195 9.59 18.47 1.99
CA GLU A 195 10.18 18.32 0.65
C GLU A 195 9.14 17.85 -0.39
N LYS A 196 8.14 18.69 -0.70
CA LYS A 196 6.98 18.30 -1.54
C LYS A 196 7.37 17.66 -2.88
N GLU A 197 8.32 18.26 -3.59
CA GLU A 197 8.77 17.74 -4.90
C GLU A 197 9.43 16.37 -4.78
N LYS A 198 10.27 16.19 -3.76
CA LYS A 198 10.99 14.94 -3.52
C LYS A 198 10.04 13.83 -3.08
N ILE A 199 9.04 14.15 -2.26
CA ILE A 199 7.98 13.21 -1.85
C ILE A 199 7.18 12.73 -3.06
N ASN A 200 6.76 13.66 -3.95
CA ASN A 200 6.04 13.29 -5.17
C ASN A 200 6.90 12.41 -6.08
N TRP A 201 8.17 12.78 -6.29
CA TRP A 201 9.10 11.97 -7.07
C TRP A 201 9.33 10.59 -6.44
N ALA A 202 9.47 10.51 -5.12
CA ALA A 202 9.71 9.26 -4.40
C ALA A 202 8.53 8.30 -4.53
N TRP A 203 7.31 8.83 -4.49
CA TRP A 203 6.10 8.07 -4.77
C TRP A 203 6.15 7.45 -6.17
N ASP A 204 6.39 8.27 -7.19
CA ASP A 204 6.48 7.80 -8.58
C ASP A 204 7.63 6.79 -8.78
N TYR A 205 8.75 7.00 -8.09
CA TYR A 205 9.90 6.10 -8.11
C TYR A 205 9.52 4.72 -7.54
N ILE A 206 8.92 4.66 -6.35
CA ILE A 206 8.51 3.39 -5.73
C ILE A 206 7.44 2.68 -6.57
N CYS A 207 6.47 3.42 -7.11
CA CYS A 207 5.45 2.85 -8.00
C CYS A 207 6.05 2.18 -9.25
N LYS A 208 7.16 2.72 -9.78
CA LYS A 208 7.89 2.15 -10.92
C LYS A 208 8.83 1.02 -10.50
N ASP A 209 9.49 1.15 -9.34
CA ASP A 209 10.49 0.19 -8.85
C ASP A 209 9.86 -1.11 -8.30
N LYS A 210 8.52 -1.19 -8.20
CA LYS A 210 7.80 -2.33 -7.61
C LYS A 210 8.22 -3.69 -8.19
N ASN A 211 8.33 -3.80 -9.52
CA ASN A 211 8.66 -5.06 -10.18
C ASN A 211 10.13 -5.43 -9.92
N ASN A 212 11.03 -4.45 -9.96
CA ASN A 212 12.45 -4.65 -9.68
C ASN A 212 12.70 -5.04 -8.22
N TYR A 213 11.95 -4.44 -7.29
CA TYR A 213 12.02 -4.81 -5.88
C TYR A 213 11.58 -6.26 -5.67
N ILE A 214 10.45 -6.68 -6.25
CA ILE A 214 9.95 -8.06 -6.13
C ILE A 214 11.01 -9.03 -6.66
N THR A 215 11.47 -8.83 -7.90
CA THR A 215 12.52 -9.65 -8.52
C THR A 215 13.82 -9.65 -7.71
N GLY A 216 14.21 -8.50 -7.15
CA GLY A 216 15.41 -8.37 -6.32
C GLY A 216 15.27 -9.06 -4.95
N SER A 217 14.10 -8.98 -4.32
CA SER A 217 13.81 -9.67 -3.06
C SER A 217 13.81 -11.19 -3.23
N ILE A 218 13.25 -11.69 -4.34
CA ILE A 218 13.31 -13.11 -4.72
C ILE A 218 14.77 -13.57 -4.82
N LYS A 219 15.60 -12.83 -5.58
CA LYS A 219 17.03 -13.16 -5.74
C LYS A 219 17.80 -13.16 -4.41
N ARG A 220 17.48 -12.26 -3.49
CA ARG A 220 18.10 -12.21 -2.16
C ARG A 220 17.67 -13.36 -1.25
N ALA A 221 16.39 -13.72 -1.27
CA ALA A 221 15.89 -14.87 -0.53
C ALA A 221 16.54 -16.16 -1.03
N GLN A 222 16.63 -16.33 -2.36
CA GLN A 222 17.35 -17.42 -3.00
C GLN A 222 18.82 -17.47 -2.57
N GLY A 223 19.53 -16.33 -2.61
CA GLY A 223 20.94 -16.26 -2.20
C GLY A 223 21.16 -16.66 -0.74
N LYS A 224 20.29 -16.22 0.17
CA LYS A 224 20.39 -16.54 1.60
C LYS A 224 20.19 -18.03 1.89
N ILE A 225 19.28 -18.69 1.15
CA ILE A 225 19.04 -20.14 1.27
C ILE A 225 20.24 -20.93 0.75
N ILE A 226 20.81 -20.51 -0.38
CA ILE A 226 22.01 -21.15 -0.97
C ILE A 226 23.23 -20.99 -0.05
N GLU A 227 23.39 -19.83 0.59
CA GLU A 227 24.44 -19.58 1.59
C GLU A 227 24.22 -20.41 2.86
N GLU A 228 22.98 -20.55 3.34
CA GLU A 228 22.66 -21.34 4.55
C GLU A 228 22.73 -22.86 4.32
N SER A 229 22.64 -23.32 3.07
CA SER A 229 22.71 -24.75 2.72
C SER A 229 24.12 -25.26 2.40
N ASN A 230 25.19 -24.50 2.70
CA ASN A 230 26.59 -24.88 2.44
C ASN A 230 26.84 -25.45 1.03
N GLY A 231 26.17 -24.90 0.01
CA GLY A 231 26.41 -25.25 -1.39
C GLY A 231 25.93 -26.63 -1.86
N ASP A 232 25.38 -27.48 -0.99
CA ASP A 232 25.15 -28.91 -1.31
C ASP A 232 23.69 -29.35 -1.13
N VAL A 233 22.76 -28.72 -1.85
CA VAL A 233 21.47 -29.34 -2.22
C VAL A 233 21.01 -28.76 -3.55
N ASN A 234 20.74 -29.61 -4.54
CA ASN A 234 19.85 -29.27 -5.66
C ASN A 234 18.45 -29.00 -5.08
N VAL A 235 18.21 -27.79 -4.58
CA VAL A 235 16.90 -27.38 -4.07
C VAL A 235 15.93 -27.45 -5.24
N SER A 236 14.96 -28.37 -5.17
CA SER A 236 14.02 -28.58 -6.27
C SER A 236 13.25 -27.28 -6.57
N GLN A 237 12.94 -27.04 -7.85
CA GLN A 237 12.15 -25.88 -8.29
C GLN A 237 10.81 -25.77 -7.53
N ALA A 238 10.25 -26.91 -7.11
CA ALA A 238 9.02 -26.98 -6.32
C ALA A 238 9.23 -26.47 -4.88
N SER A 239 10.33 -26.86 -4.22
CA SER A 239 10.70 -26.36 -2.88
C SER A 239 11.01 -24.86 -2.89
N LEU A 240 11.67 -24.38 -3.95
CA LEU A 240 11.86 -22.94 -4.21
C LEU A 240 10.52 -22.22 -4.44
N GLY A 241 9.58 -22.86 -5.14
CA GLY A 241 8.21 -22.39 -5.34
C GLY A 241 7.39 -22.31 -4.05
N GLU A 242 7.54 -23.27 -3.14
CA GLU A 242 6.88 -23.25 -1.83
C GLU A 242 7.46 -22.20 -0.89
N ILE A 243 8.79 -22.01 -0.88
CA ILE A 243 9.43 -20.94 -0.11
C ILE A 243 9.09 -19.56 -0.71
N TYR A 244 9.09 -19.44 -2.04
CA TYR A 244 8.61 -18.26 -2.77
C TYR A 244 7.16 -17.92 -2.39
N CYS A 245 6.27 -18.92 -2.45
CA CYS A 245 4.88 -18.77 -2.03
C CYS A 245 4.80 -18.41 -0.54
N SER A 246 5.58 -19.02 0.36
CA SER A 246 5.58 -18.71 1.80
C SER A 246 6.07 -17.29 2.12
N CYS A 247 7.14 -16.83 1.46
CA CYS A 247 7.66 -15.47 1.59
C CYS A 247 6.75 -14.41 0.95
N ILE A 248 5.79 -14.80 0.09
CA ILE A 248 4.86 -13.88 -0.58
C ILE A 248 3.44 -13.99 0.01
N ASN A 249 3.05 -15.16 0.55
CA ASN A 249 1.71 -15.48 1.06
C ASN A 249 1.39 -14.85 2.42
N GLY A 250 2.39 -14.33 3.12
CA GLY A 250 2.21 -13.63 4.40
C GLY A 250 2.36 -12.11 4.32
N TYR A 251 2.64 -11.57 3.14
CA TYR A 251 3.25 -10.25 3.05
C TYR A 251 2.36 -9.22 2.36
N ILE A 252 2.42 -8.05 2.97
CA ILE A 252 2.60 -6.70 2.41
C ILE A 252 3.44 -6.63 1.08
N HIS A 253 3.78 -7.74 0.43
CA HIS A 253 4.60 -7.85 -0.78
C HIS A 253 3.86 -8.41 -1.99
N GLN A 254 2.54 -8.56 -1.93
CA GLN A 254 1.76 -8.65 -3.16
C GLN A 254 2.04 -7.43 -4.05
N THR A 255 2.08 -7.61 -5.37
CA THR A 255 2.07 -6.53 -6.38
C THR A 255 0.95 -5.49 -6.15
N HIS A 256 -0.05 -5.86 -5.36
CA HIS A 256 -1.18 -5.06 -4.89
C HIS A 256 -0.91 -4.24 -3.62
N PHE A 257 0.19 -4.42 -2.89
CA PHE A 257 0.43 -3.66 -1.65
C PHE A 257 0.42 -2.15 -1.88
N LEU A 258 1.10 -1.68 -2.94
CA LEU A 258 1.05 -0.27 -3.32
C LEU A 258 -0.37 0.18 -3.71
N SER A 259 -1.24 -0.72 -4.19
CA SER A 259 -2.63 -0.40 -4.52
C SER A 259 -3.52 -0.20 -3.29
N LEU A 260 -3.07 -0.66 -2.11
CA LEU A 260 -3.73 -0.37 -0.83
C LEU A 260 -3.60 1.10 -0.45
N PHE A 261 -2.56 1.77 -0.95
CA PHE A 261 -2.32 3.17 -0.69
C PHE A 261 -2.94 3.98 -1.82
N ARG A 262 -3.84 4.91 -1.48
CA ARG A 262 -4.37 5.92 -2.40
C ARG A 262 -4.10 7.32 -1.85
N PRO A 263 -2.82 7.72 -1.72
CA PRO A 263 -2.50 8.98 -1.07
C PRO A 263 -2.90 10.16 -1.97
N SER A 264 -3.88 10.94 -1.51
CA SER A 264 -4.40 12.11 -2.24
C SER A 264 -3.55 13.37 -2.02
N THR A 265 -2.82 13.45 -0.91
CA THR A 265 -2.01 14.63 -0.55
C THR A 265 -0.53 14.29 -0.43
N THR A 266 0.34 15.30 -0.47
CA THR A 266 1.77 15.13 -0.21
C THR A 266 2.04 14.56 1.19
N THR A 267 1.23 14.94 2.19
CA THR A 267 1.35 14.40 3.53
C THR A 267 1.00 12.91 3.57
N GLU A 268 -0.07 12.50 2.87
CA GLU A 268 -0.43 11.09 2.73
C GLU A 268 0.64 10.29 2.01
N LYS A 269 1.24 10.86 0.95
CA LYS A 269 2.36 10.23 0.24
C LYS A 269 3.55 10.04 1.18
N TYR A 270 3.87 11.05 1.99
CA TYR A 270 4.96 10.95 2.96
C TYR A 270 4.75 9.82 3.97
N LEU A 271 3.56 9.73 4.57
CA LEU A 271 3.21 8.65 5.51
C LEU A 271 3.24 7.28 4.82
N SER A 272 2.67 7.19 3.62
CA SER A 272 2.69 5.97 2.80
C SER A 272 4.11 5.50 2.52
N LEU A 273 4.99 6.40 2.07
CA LEU A 273 6.38 6.10 1.75
C LEU A 273 7.16 5.61 2.98
N ARG A 274 6.93 6.21 4.15
CA ARG A 274 7.54 5.74 5.40
C ARG A 274 7.07 4.33 5.75
N CYS A 275 5.76 4.08 5.65
CA CYS A 275 5.19 2.75 5.88
C CYS A 275 5.74 1.71 4.90
N ILE A 276 5.74 2.03 3.60
CA ILE A 276 6.28 1.17 2.55
C ILE A 276 7.77 0.87 2.80
N TYR A 277 8.54 1.88 3.20
CA TYR A 277 9.95 1.69 3.50
C TYR A 277 10.15 0.71 4.65
N ILE A 278 9.48 0.91 5.80
CA ILE A 278 9.64 0.00 6.94
C ILE A 278 9.09 -1.39 6.68
N SER A 279 8.08 -1.53 5.82
CA SER A 279 7.52 -2.84 5.50
C SER A 279 8.30 -3.58 4.41
N MET A 280 8.86 -2.89 3.41
CA MET A 280 9.48 -3.51 2.24
C MET A 280 10.99 -3.28 2.16
N TYR A 281 11.46 -2.05 2.34
CA TYR A 281 12.79 -1.66 1.91
C TYR A 281 13.82 -1.57 3.04
N CYS A 282 13.40 -1.59 4.31
CA CYS A 282 14.30 -1.40 5.46
C CYS A 282 15.39 -2.49 5.59
N HIS A 283 15.15 -3.68 5.03
CA HIS A 283 16.13 -4.77 5.00
C HIS A 283 17.04 -4.75 3.76
N ASP A 284 16.72 -3.94 2.74
CA ASP A 284 17.58 -3.77 1.56
C ASP A 284 18.67 -2.74 1.85
N LYS A 285 19.83 -3.22 2.28
CA LYS A 285 21.01 -2.40 2.60
C LYS A 285 21.44 -1.46 1.45
N LYS A 286 21.13 -1.81 0.20
CA LYS A 286 21.50 -1.02 -0.98
C LYS A 286 20.40 -0.04 -1.41
N PHE A 287 19.17 -0.15 -0.87
CA PHE A 287 18.04 0.67 -1.29
C PHE A 287 18.32 2.17 -1.12
N ILE A 288 18.82 2.60 0.05
CA ILE A 288 19.08 4.02 0.32
C ILE A 288 20.09 4.61 -0.68
N SER A 289 21.14 3.85 -1.03
CA SER A 289 22.12 4.28 -2.04
C SER A 289 21.49 4.43 -3.42
N ARG A 290 20.70 3.43 -3.87
CA ARG A 290 19.99 3.50 -5.15
C ARG A 290 19.00 4.67 -5.19
N PHE A 291 18.26 4.87 -4.10
CA PHE A 291 17.27 5.94 -3.97
C PHE A 291 17.92 7.32 -4.05
N LYS A 292 19.03 7.56 -3.35
CA LYS A 292 19.79 8.82 -3.44
C LYS A 292 20.31 9.09 -4.85
N LYS A 293 20.97 8.10 -5.46
CA LYS A 293 21.50 8.21 -6.84
C LYS A 293 20.39 8.48 -7.86
N ALA A 294 19.23 7.83 -7.71
CA ALA A 294 18.09 8.04 -8.59
C ALA A 294 17.51 9.46 -8.45
N TRP A 295 17.49 10.01 -7.24
CA TRP A 295 17.06 11.38 -6.97
C TRP A 295 18.02 12.41 -7.59
N GLU A 296 19.32 12.26 -7.36
CA GLU A 296 20.36 13.15 -7.93
C GLU A 296 20.30 13.17 -9.46
N SER A 297 20.16 11.98 -10.09
CA SER A 297 19.97 11.85 -11.53
C SER A 297 18.68 12.53 -12.03
N SER A 298 17.61 12.50 -11.24
CA SER A 298 16.35 13.19 -11.54
C SER A 298 16.52 14.71 -11.54
N ILE A 299 17.20 15.26 -10.53
CA ILE A 299 17.54 16.69 -10.45
C ILE A 299 18.41 17.10 -11.65
N TYR A 300 19.49 16.36 -11.91
CA TYR A 300 20.39 16.66 -13.02
C TYR A 300 19.66 16.71 -14.38
N ARG A 301 18.78 15.72 -14.64
CA ARG A 301 17.98 15.69 -15.87
C ARG A 301 17.00 16.87 -15.96
N LYS A 302 16.39 17.28 -14.85
CA LYS A 302 15.52 18.48 -14.82
C LYS A 302 16.32 19.76 -15.09
N ALA A 303 17.50 19.90 -14.50
CA ALA A 303 18.38 21.05 -14.70
C ALA A 303 18.83 21.15 -16.18
N LYS A 304 19.27 20.04 -16.78
CA LYS A 304 19.66 19.96 -18.20
C LYS A 304 18.48 20.28 -19.14
N ARG A 305 17.26 19.85 -18.82
CA ARG A 305 16.06 20.22 -19.60
C ARG A 305 15.75 21.72 -19.52
N LYS A 306 15.93 22.35 -18.36
CA LYS A 306 15.76 23.80 -18.20
C LYS A 306 16.81 24.59 -18.99
N SER A 307 18.08 24.17 -18.96
CA SER A 307 19.15 24.83 -19.74
C SER A 307 18.98 24.68 -21.24
N ASN A 308 18.37 23.58 -21.70
CA ASN A 308 18.14 23.31 -23.11
C ASN A 308 16.79 23.85 -23.63
N SER A 309 15.99 24.53 -22.79
CA SER A 309 14.71 25.09 -23.24
C SER A 309 14.97 26.21 -24.27
N PRO A 310 14.18 26.30 -25.36
CA PRO A 310 14.33 27.36 -26.37
C PRO A 310 14.28 28.77 -25.76
N PHE A 311 13.48 28.94 -24.70
CA PHE A 311 13.33 30.20 -23.97
C PHE A 311 14.63 30.63 -23.26
N PHE A 312 15.32 29.72 -22.57
CA PHE A 312 16.60 30.04 -21.92
C PHE A 312 17.77 30.12 -22.89
N LYS A 313 17.73 29.37 -24.01
CA LYS A 313 18.69 29.55 -25.10
C LYS A 313 18.56 30.95 -25.73
N LYS A 314 17.33 31.45 -25.89
CA LYS A 314 17.05 32.80 -26.42
C LYS A 314 17.53 33.91 -25.47
N ILE A 315 17.27 33.79 -24.17
CA ILE A 315 17.78 34.74 -23.16
C ILE A 315 19.31 34.70 -23.10
N LYS A 316 19.91 33.51 -23.17
CA LYS A 316 21.38 33.38 -23.15
C LYS A 316 22.01 33.92 -24.42
N SER A 317 21.39 33.75 -25.59
CA SER A 317 21.85 34.37 -26.84
C SER A 317 21.65 35.89 -26.83
N GLU A 318 20.57 36.40 -26.23
CA GLU A 318 20.30 37.84 -26.11
C GLU A 318 21.27 38.54 -25.13
N LEU A 319 21.63 37.88 -24.02
CA LEU A 319 22.66 38.37 -23.10
C LEU A 319 24.08 38.33 -23.69
N ILE A 320 24.39 37.33 -24.53
CA ILE A 320 25.68 37.25 -25.23
C ILE A 320 25.74 38.26 -26.39
N SER A 321 24.61 38.66 -26.97
CA SER A 321 24.56 39.72 -28.00
C SER A 321 24.54 41.15 -27.43
N GLY A 322 24.44 41.31 -26.10
CA GLY A 322 24.36 42.62 -25.45
C GLY A 322 25.71 43.25 -25.11
N GLU A 323 26.80 42.49 -25.17
CA GLU A 323 28.17 42.99 -24.96
C GLU A 323 28.99 42.73 -26.22
N ASN A 324 29.02 43.73 -27.11
CA ASN A 324 30.24 44.29 -27.71
C ASN A 324 29.93 45.08 -28.98
N ILE A 325 30.17 46.40 -28.95
CA ILE A 325 30.67 47.13 -30.12
C ILE A 325 31.72 48.15 -29.63
N SER A 326 33.00 47.81 -29.79
CA SER A 326 33.95 48.70 -30.46
C SER A 326 35.10 47.87 -31.06
N GLU A 327 35.07 47.83 -32.38
CA GLU A 327 36.09 47.53 -33.40
C GLU A 327 37.53 47.18 -32.95
N VAL A 328 38.13 46.16 -33.57
CA VAL A 328 39.06 46.32 -34.70
C VAL A 328 39.49 44.93 -35.24
N SER A 329 39.68 44.92 -36.56
CA SER A 329 40.04 43.86 -37.52
C SER A 329 41.34 43.08 -37.29
N GLY A 330 41.36 41.80 -37.72
CA GLY A 330 42.57 41.07 -38.14
C GLY A 330 42.48 39.55 -37.94
N PRO A 331 42.90 38.70 -38.90
CA PRO A 331 42.66 37.25 -38.89
C PRO A 331 43.72 36.51 -38.07
N SER A 332 43.32 35.59 -37.20
CA SER A 332 44.22 34.57 -36.66
C SER A 332 43.49 33.25 -36.47
N GLU A 333 44.00 32.23 -37.14
CA GLU A 333 43.72 30.83 -36.85
C GLU A 333 44.05 30.56 -35.37
N GLU A 334 43.03 30.32 -34.54
CA GLU A 334 43.21 29.73 -33.22
C GLU A 334 42.79 28.26 -33.28
N GLU A 335 43.81 27.40 -33.38
CA GLU A 335 43.73 26.00 -33.02
C GLU A 335 43.05 25.85 -31.65
N ARG A 336 41.84 25.28 -31.64
CA ARG A 336 41.22 24.83 -30.40
C ARG A 336 42.04 23.68 -29.83
N VAL A 337 42.79 23.94 -28.77
CA VAL A 337 43.42 22.92 -27.93
C VAL A 337 42.33 21.97 -27.43
N LYS A 338 42.29 20.75 -28.00
CA LYS A 338 41.36 19.68 -27.61
C LYS A 338 41.64 19.29 -26.15
N THR A 339 40.59 19.25 -25.33
CA THR A 339 40.75 18.79 -23.94
C THR A 339 40.94 17.28 -23.89
N GLU A 340 41.59 16.76 -22.85
CA GLU A 340 41.83 15.32 -22.63
C GLU A 340 40.52 14.48 -22.71
N LYS A 341 39.39 15.07 -22.32
CA LYS A 341 38.06 14.47 -22.47
C LYS A 341 37.59 14.34 -23.92
N ASP A 342 38.00 15.24 -24.80
CA ASP A 342 37.66 15.21 -26.22
C ASP A 342 38.51 14.16 -26.94
N MET A 343 39.80 14.06 -26.58
CA MET A 343 40.68 12.98 -27.03
C MET A 343 40.19 11.59 -26.61
N LEU A 344 39.67 11.45 -25.38
CA LEU A 344 39.08 10.19 -24.89
C LEU A 344 37.78 9.82 -25.63
N ARG A 345 36.98 10.80 -26.04
CA ARG A 345 35.78 10.55 -26.87
C ARG A 345 36.14 10.13 -28.28
N GLU A 346 37.12 10.77 -28.91
CA GLU A 346 37.61 10.36 -30.24
C GLU A 346 38.15 8.93 -30.20
N LYS A 347 38.98 8.58 -29.21
CA LYS A 347 39.46 7.21 -29.03
C LYS A 347 38.33 6.20 -28.82
N ALA A 348 37.30 6.55 -28.06
CA ALA A 348 36.15 5.66 -27.85
C ALA A 348 35.33 5.45 -29.13
N HIS A 349 35.17 6.49 -29.96
CA HIS A 349 34.52 6.40 -31.26
C HIS A 349 35.32 5.53 -32.24
N GLU A 350 36.64 5.70 -32.28
CA GLU A 350 37.54 4.93 -33.15
C GLU A 350 37.55 3.43 -32.76
N VAL A 351 37.45 3.12 -31.47
CA VAL A 351 37.31 1.73 -30.98
C VAL A 351 35.96 1.14 -31.37
N MET A 352 34.86 1.90 -31.27
CA MET A 352 33.54 1.44 -31.70
C MET A 352 33.48 1.17 -33.21
N GLU A 353 34.11 2.02 -34.02
CA GLU A 353 34.16 1.84 -35.48
C GLU A 353 34.97 0.60 -35.87
N LYS A 354 36.11 0.35 -35.20
CA LYS A 354 36.89 -0.89 -35.38
C LYS A 354 36.12 -2.15 -34.96
N VAL A 355 35.28 -2.07 -33.93
CA VAL A 355 34.42 -3.20 -33.51
C VAL A 355 33.32 -3.47 -34.54
N MET A 356 32.67 -2.43 -35.07
CA MET A 356 31.63 -2.58 -36.09
C MET A 356 32.19 -3.16 -37.39
N ASN A 357 33.34 -2.66 -37.85
CA ASN A 357 34.01 -3.16 -39.07
C ASN A 357 34.52 -4.60 -38.92
N ASN A 358 34.83 -5.06 -37.69
CA ASN A 358 35.20 -6.45 -37.42
C ASN A 358 33.99 -7.41 -37.33
N ILE A 359 32.78 -6.88 -37.09
CA ILE A 359 31.54 -7.66 -37.07
C ILE A 359 31.02 -7.85 -38.50
N GLU A 360 31.11 -6.82 -39.35
CA GLU A 360 30.69 -6.91 -40.76
C GLU A 360 31.61 -7.82 -41.60
N ASN A 361 32.90 -7.95 -41.26
CA ASN A 361 33.85 -8.80 -41.99
C ASN A 361 33.84 -10.28 -41.58
N LYS A 362 32.94 -10.73 -40.69
CA LYS A 362 32.95 -12.12 -40.15
C LYS A 362 31.83 -13.04 -40.60
N ASN A 363 30.90 -12.62 -41.47
CA ASN A 363 29.90 -13.53 -42.03
C ASN A 363 29.68 -13.29 -43.54
N PRO A 364 30.38 -14.03 -44.40
CA PRO A 364 29.83 -14.51 -45.66
C PRO A 364 29.45 -16.01 -45.52
N ASP A 365 28.32 -16.35 -46.12
CA ASP A 365 27.79 -17.71 -46.37
C ASP A 365 27.08 -18.45 -45.22
N LEU A 366 25.75 -18.43 -45.26
CA LEU A 366 24.98 -19.61 -45.69
C LEU A 366 23.60 -19.19 -46.21
N SER A 367 23.34 -19.61 -47.45
CA SER A 367 22.23 -19.31 -48.34
C SER A 367 20.96 -20.13 -48.07
N ASP A 368 19.89 -19.64 -48.69
CA ASP A 368 18.53 -20.19 -48.84
C ASP A 368 18.42 -21.70 -49.13
N ALA A 369 17.38 -22.34 -48.57
CA ALA A 369 16.41 -23.16 -49.32
C ALA A 369 15.23 -23.68 -48.45
N GLN A 370 14.01 -23.31 -48.90
CA GLN A 370 12.76 -24.08 -48.96
C GLN A 370 11.89 -24.35 -47.72
N ASP A 371 10.86 -23.50 -47.60
CA ASP A 371 9.43 -23.77 -47.88
C ASP A 371 8.69 -25.02 -47.35
N ASN A 372 7.43 -24.72 -46.97
CA ASN A 372 6.24 -25.57 -46.83
C ASN A 372 6.15 -26.36 -45.49
N ASP A 373 5.10 -26.30 -44.69
CA ASP A 373 3.67 -26.17 -45.01
C ASP A 373 2.87 -25.62 -43.81
N THR A 374 1.81 -24.84 -44.10
CA THR A 374 0.65 -24.66 -43.20
C THR A 374 -0.48 -25.56 -43.74
N PRO A 375 -1.37 -26.09 -42.88
CA PRO A 375 -2.75 -25.57 -42.92
C PRO A 375 -3.32 -25.37 -41.50
N GLU A 376 -3.84 -24.19 -41.21
CA GLU A 376 -5.29 -23.92 -41.13
C GLU A 376 -6.08 -24.86 -40.22
N HIS A 377 -6.53 -24.32 -39.08
CA HIS A 377 -7.96 -24.39 -38.79
C HIS A 377 -8.45 -23.15 -38.04
N HIS A 378 -9.45 -22.53 -38.67
CA HIS A 378 -10.20 -21.36 -38.26
C HIS A 378 -11.16 -21.59 -37.07
N SER A 379 -11.66 -20.45 -36.60
CA SER A 379 -12.95 -20.19 -35.91
C SER A 379 -12.91 -20.26 -34.38
N GLY A 380 -13.41 -19.28 -33.63
CA GLY A 380 -14.13 -18.06 -34.01
C GLY A 380 -14.24 -17.11 -32.80
N ALA A 381 -14.54 -15.85 -33.12
CA ALA A 381 -15.01 -14.82 -32.21
C ALA A 381 -16.30 -15.29 -31.48
N ASP A 382 -16.79 -14.75 -30.35
CA ASP A 382 -16.74 -13.39 -29.81
C ASP A 382 -17.37 -13.40 -28.36
N PRO A 383 -17.81 -12.29 -27.71
CA PRO A 383 -17.55 -11.93 -26.30
C PRO A 383 -18.80 -12.09 -25.38
N TRP A 384 -19.14 -11.10 -24.52
CA TRP A 384 -20.26 -11.02 -23.53
C TRP A 384 -19.88 -11.46 -22.10
N PHE A 385 -19.73 -10.62 -21.07
CA PHE A 385 -20.64 -9.62 -20.46
C PHE A 385 -22.06 -10.14 -20.23
N GLY A 386 -22.33 -10.52 -18.97
CA GLY A 386 -23.62 -10.82 -18.35
C GLY A 386 -23.45 -10.85 -16.84
#